data_AF-A0AAJ1RZM7-F1
#
_entry.id   AF-A0AAJ1RZM7-F1
#
_cell.length_a   1.000
_cell.length_b   1.000
_cell.length_c   1.000
_cell.angle_alpha   90.00
_cell.angle_beta   90.00
_cell.angle_gamma   90.00
#
_symmetry.space_group_name_H-M   'P 1'
#
loop_
_entity.id
_entity.type
_entity.pdbx_description
1 polymer ?
#
loop_
_entity_poly.entity_id
_entity_poly.type
_entity_poly.pdbx_seq_one_letter_code
_entity_poly.pdbx_strand_id
1 'polypeptide(L)'
;MPLFIGIWVLAKGLGWEQQLERLMIDMRESATGGIWSSLLWGLSIVSVLLSILTAYQVFSATNVEIDGYMAQLGSEFNVDAVNRDIAVWAIAINEALTWIVVSAFSFALSLGVLRWKEGNFTGRSVLLLSLGMVVYFFAKAALVVILIEMGGSDFNLDYQSVSDTWGMPVFAIIAYYLLRTAVQSVTEDEGITGENRFWGV
;
A
#
# COMPACT_ATOMS: atom_id res chain seq x y z
N MET A 1 -0.17 60.02 3.54
CA MET A 1 -0.47 59.65 2.15
C MET A 1 0.77 59.44 1.25
N PRO A 2 1.85 60.25 1.28
CA PRO A 2 2.99 60.05 0.36
C PRO A 2 3.85 58.81 0.69
N LEU A 3 3.81 58.34 1.94
CA LEU A 3 4.60 57.19 2.41
C LEU A 3 4.09 55.84 1.86
N PHE A 4 2.77 55.66 1.73
CA PHE A 4 2.18 54.45 1.12
C PHE A 4 2.46 54.37 -0.38
N ILE A 5 2.45 55.52 -1.07
CA ILE A 5 2.77 55.59 -2.49
C ILE A 5 4.27 55.31 -2.73
N GLY A 6 5.16 55.82 -1.87
CA GLY A 6 6.60 55.51 -1.94
C GLY A 6 6.92 54.04 -1.71
N ILE A 7 6.27 53.40 -0.73
CA ILE A 7 6.39 51.95 -0.49
C ILE A 7 5.84 51.15 -1.67
N TRP A 8 4.72 51.58 -2.27
CA TRP A 8 4.11 50.90 -3.42
C TRP A 8 4.99 50.97 -4.68
N VAL A 9 5.60 52.12 -4.96
CA VAL A 9 6.53 52.27 -6.09
C VAL A 9 7.80 51.46 -5.89
N LEU A 10 8.35 51.41 -4.66
CA LEU A 10 9.48 50.53 -4.34
C LEU A 10 9.11 49.05 -4.45
N ALA A 11 7.93 48.64 -3.99
CA ALA A 11 7.44 47.26 -4.11
C ALA A 11 7.23 46.85 -5.58
N LYS A 12 6.64 47.72 -6.41
CA LYS A 12 6.56 47.47 -7.87
C LYS A 12 7.93 47.42 -8.53
N GLY A 13 8.87 48.29 -8.14
CA GLY A 13 10.24 48.31 -8.66
C GLY A 13 11.07 47.08 -8.30
N LEU A 14 10.71 46.36 -7.23
CA LEU A 14 11.34 45.12 -6.79
C LEU A 14 10.74 43.84 -7.44
N GLY A 15 9.75 43.98 -8.34
CA GLY A 15 9.10 42.82 -8.96
C GLY A 15 8.22 42.02 -7.98
N TRP A 16 7.69 42.69 -6.94
CA TRP A 16 6.88 42.06 -5.90
C TRP A 16 5.65 41.31 -6.45
N GLU A 17 5.07 41.78 -7.55
CA GLU A 17 3.95 41.10 -8.23
C GLU A 17 4.36 39.72 -8.74
N GLN A 18 5.54 39.58 -9.36
CA GLN A 18 6.07 38.29 -9.78
C GLN A 18 6.50 37.41 -8.60
N GLN A 19 6.99 37.98 -7.51
CA GLN A 19 7.32 37.20 -6.30
C GLN A 19 6.06 36.69 -5.61
N LEU A 20 4.99 37.49 -5.50
CA LEU A 20 3.71 37.05 -4.95
C LEU A 20 2.99 36.04 -5.84
N GLU A 21 3.03 36.21 -7.16
CA GLU A 21 2.42 35.26 -8.09
C GLU A 21 3.13 33.90 -8.03
N ARG A 22 4.46 33.90 -7.99
CA ARG A 22 5.26 32.68 -7.74
C ARG A 22 4.93 32.07 -6.39
N LEU A 23 4.85 32.87 -5.33
CA LEU A 23 4.56 32.38 -3.99
C LEU A 23 3.14 31.83 -3.87
N MET A 24 2.15 32.43 -4.53
CA MET A 24 0.80 31.87 -4.61
C MET A 24 0.75 30.55 -5.37
N ILE A 25 1.51 30.43 -6.47
CA ILE A 25 1.63 29.18 -7.22
C ILE A 25 2.31 28.11 -6.36
N ASP A 26 3.44 28.43 -5.71
CA ASP A 26 4.17 27.52 -4.82
C ASP A 26 3.32 27.09 -3.62
N MET A 27 2.52 28.00 -3.04
CA MET A 27 1.59 27.69 -1.95
C MET A 27 0.45 26.78 -2.41
N ARG A 28 -0.10 27.00 -3.61
CA ARG A 28 -1.13 26.12 -4.19
C ARG A 28 -0.57 24.73 -4.50
N GLU A 29 0.63 24.67 -5.05
CA GLU A 29 1.33 23.43 -5.39
C GLU A 29 1.82 22.68 -4.14
N SER A 30 2.15 23.40 -3.07
CA SER A 30 2.45 22.82 -1.76
C SER A 30 1.19 22.34 -1.03
N ALA A 31 0.10 23.10 -1.06
CA ALA A 31 -1.15 22.73 -0.43
C ALA A 31 -1.72 21.43 -1.04
N THR A 32 -1.65 21.28 -2.37
CA THR A 32 -2.15 20.07 -3.04
C THR A 32 -1.35 18.81 -2.66
N GLY A 33 -0.02 18.86 -2.66
CA GLY A 33 0.82 17.73 -2.21
C GLY A 33 0.64 17.40 -0.72
N GLY A 34 0.50 18.42 0.12
CA GLY A 34 0.23 18.26 1.56
C GLY A 34 -1.14 17.63 1.85
N ILE A 35 -2.18 17.96 1.09
CA ILE A 35 -3.52 17.38 1.25
C ILE A 35 -3.50 15.87 0.96
N TRP A 36 -2.89 15.44 -0.14
CA TRP A 36 -2.83 14.01 -0.48
C TRP A 36 -2.01 13.20 0.53
N SER A 37 -0.85 13.73 0.95
CA SER A 37 0.00 13.08 1.95
C SER A 37 -0.69 12.97 3.32
N SER A 38 -1.35 14.03 3.79
CA SER A 38 -2.08 14.03 5.06
C SER A 38 -3.32 13.12 5.05
N LEU A 39 -4.03 13.02 3.92
CA LEU A 39 -5.15 12.10 3.74
C LEU A 39 -4.69 10.63 3.78
N LEU A 40 -3.57 10.31 3.14
CA LEU A 40 -2.97 8.97 3.18
C LEU A 40 -2.42 8.62 4.57
N TRP A 41 -1.91 9.59 5.31
CA TRP A 41 -1.58 9.41 6.73
C TRP A 41 -2.82 9.12 7.58
N GLY A 42 -3.90 9.88 7.37
CA GLY A 42 -5.18 9.65 8.04
C GLY A 42 -5.73 8.24 7.76
N LEU A 43 -5.70 7.82 6.49
CA LEU A 43 -6.13 6.48 6.10
C LEU A 43 -5.25 5.39 6.73
N SER A 44 -3.94 5.60 6.83
CA SER A 44 -3.03 4.66 7.51
C SER A 44 -3.43 4.48 8.98
N ILE A 45 -3.62 5.57 9.72
CA ILE A 45 -4.00 5.53 11.14
C ILE A 45 -5.35 4.84 11.32
N VAL A 46 -6.37 5.20 10.52
CA VAL A 46 -7.68 4.56 10.57
C VAL A 46 -7.58 3.07 10.26
N SER A 47 -6.75 2.67 9.30
CA SER A 47 -6.55 1.27 8.94
C SER A 47 -5.87 0.48 10.06
N VAL A 48 -4.93 1.08 10.81
CA VAL A 48 -4.38 0.44 12.02
C VAL A 48 -5.49 0.22 13.06
N LEU A 49 -6.35 1.20 13.28
CA LEU A 49 -7.47 1.04 14.21
C LEU A 49 -8.44 -0.05 13.75
N LEU A 50 -8.74 -0.14 12.45
CA LEU A 50 -9.57 -1.20 11.89
C LEU A 50 -8.91 -2.58 12.00
N SER A 51 -7.59 -2.67 11.86
CA SER A 51 -6.85 -3.92 12.11
C SER A 51 -6.99 -4.39 13.56
N ILE A 52 -6.85 -3.48 14.52
CA ILE A 52 -7.03 -3.80 15.95
C ILE A 52 -8.49 -4.17 16.23
N LEU A 53 -9.44 -3.42 15.66
CA LEU A 53 -10.87 -3.66 15.84
C LEU A 53 -11.29 -5.03 15.29
N THR A 54 -10.83 -5.39 14.10
CA THR A 54 -11.13 -6.70 13.48
C THR A 54 -10.54 -7.85 14.29
N ALA A 55 -9.29 -7.73 14.76
CA ALA A 55 -8.71 -8.72 15.66
C ALA A 55 -9.51 -8.84 16.98
N TYR A 56 -9.91 -7.71 17.57
CA TYR A 56 -10.74 -7.69 18.78
C TYR A 56 -12.10 -8.36 18.56
N GLN A 57 -12.75 -8.10 17.42
CA GLN A 57 -14.01 -8.74 17.05
C GLN A 57 -13.88 -10.26 17.04
N VAL A 58 -12.79 -10.80 16.50
CA VAL A 58 -12.50 -12.24 16.51
C VAL A 58 -12.31 -12.77 17.94
N PHE A 59 -11.57 -12.05 18.81
CA PHE A 59 -11.40 -12.47 20.20
C PHE A 59 -12.69 -12.44 21.03
N SER A 60 -13.63 -11.56 20.68
CA SER A 60 -14.93 -11.44 21.34
C SER A 60 -16.03 -12.29 20.69
N ALA A 61 -15.71 -12.99 19.60
CA ALA A 61 -16.69 -13.74 18.82
C ALA A 61 -17.20 -14.98 19.57
N THR A 62 -18.48 -15.29 19.35
CA THR A 62 -19.09 -16.57 19.75
C THR A 62 -18.62 -17.70 18.84
N ASN A 63 -18.76 -18.96 19.27
CA ASN A 63 -18.37 -20.12 18.45
C ASN A 63 -19.05 -20.11 17.06
N VAL A 64 -20.31 -19.68 16.98
CA VAL A 64 -21.06 -19.60 15.72
C VAL A 64 -20.48 -18.53 14.77
N GLU A 65 -20.00 -17.42 15.32
CA GLU A 65 -19.34 -16.37 14.52
C GLU A 65 -17.94 -16.80 14.06
N ILE A 66 -17.23 -17.58 14.89
CA ILE A 66 -15.94 -18.19 14.52
C ILE A 66 -16.11 -19.12 13.31
N ASP A 67 -17.13 -19.99 13.32
CA ASP A 67 -17.47 -20.82 12.15
C ASP A 67 -17.76 -19.97 10.91
N GLY A 68 -18.42 -18.82 11.09
CA GLY A 68 -18.72 -17.88 10.01
C GLY A 68 -17.48 -17.28 9.34
N TYR A 69 -16.47 -16.87 10.11
CA TYR A 69 -15.20 -16.39 9.56
C TYR A 69 -14.50 -17.46 8.72
N MET A 70 -14.63 -18.74 9.11
CA MET A 70 -14.00 -19.86 8.42
C MET A 70 -14.77 -20.31 7.19
N ALA A 71 -16.10 -20.25 7.22
CA ALA A 71 -16.94 -20.54 6.04
C ALA A 71 -16.61 -19.59 4.87
N GLN A 72 -16.27 -18.33 5.16
CA GLN A 72 -15.86 -17.35 4.15
C GLN A 72 -14.52 -17.70 3.47
N LEU A 73 -13.70 -18.55 4.08
CA LEU A 73 -12.43 -19.02 3.53
C LEU A 73 -12.58 -20.24 2.62
N GLY A 74 -13.81 -20.77 2.44
CA GLY A 74 -14.10 -21.87 1.50
C GLY A 74 -13.71 -23.26 2.01
N SER A 75 -13.47 -23.41 3.31
CA SER A 75 -13.02 -24.67 3.91
C SER A 75 -13.95 -25.16 5.02
N GLU A 76 -14.15 -26.48 5.09
CA GLU A 76 -14.77 -27.16 6.26
C GLU A 76 -13.77 -27.15 7.43
N PHE A 77 -13.76 -26.07 8.21
CA PHE A 77 -12.94 -25.93 9.42
C PHE A 77 -13.74 -26.40 10.64
N ASN A 78 -13.22 -27.35 11.41
CA ASN A 78 -13.80 -27.71 12.70
C ASN A 78 -13.03 -27.00 13.83
N VAL A 79 -13.65 -26.00 14.45
CA VAL A 79 -13.07 -25.21 15.55
C VAL A 79 -12.67 -26.07 16.75
N ASP A 80 -13.34 -27.21 16.94
CA ASP A 80 -13.08 -28.12 18.06
C ASP A 80 -11.91 -29.10 17.81
N ALA A 81 -11.31 -29.11 16.60
CA ALA A 81 -10.26 -30.06 16.23
C ALA A 81 -8.86 -29.73 16.81
N VAL A 82 -8.60 -28.46 17.16
CA VAL A 82 -7.32 -27.98 17.72
C VAL A 82 -7.58 -27.12 18.96
N ASN A 83 -6.53 -26.79 19.72
CA ASN A 83 -6.61 -25.80 20.78
C ASN A 83 -7.20 -24.49 20.23
N ARG A 84 -8.47 -24.25 20.58
CA ARG A 84 -9.27 -23.09 20.18
C ARG A 84 -8.53 -21.78 20.37
N ASP A 85 -7.71 -21.67 21.42
CA ASP A 85 -6.96 -20.45 21.70
C ASP A 85 -6.00 -20.10 20.55
N ILE A 86 -5.28 -21.09 20.00
CA ILE A 86 -4.32 -20.87 18.91
C ILE A 86 -5.05 -20.60 17.60
N ALA A 87 -6.14 -21.32 17.33
CA ALA A 87 -6.98 -21.09 16.14
C ALA A 87 -7.51 -19.65 16.12
N VAL A 88 -8.05 -19.15 17.23
CA VAL A 88 -8.58 -17.79 17.33
C VAL A 88 -7.52 -16.74 17.01
N TRP A 89 -6.26 -16.92 17.43
CA TRP A 89 -5.16 -16.03 17.04
C TRP A 89 -4.88 -16.06 15.53
N ALA A 90 -4.84 -17.24 14.91
CA ALA A 90 -4.62 -17.37 13.47
C ALA A 90 -5.75 -16.70 12.66
N ILE A 91 -7.00 -16.85 13.10
CA ILE A 91 -8.17 -16.19 12.52
C ILE A 91 -8.06 -14.67 12.67
N ALA A 92 -7.72 -14.19 13.87
CA ALA A 92 -7.57 -12.76 14.14
C ALA A 92 -6.49 -12.12 13.24
N ILE A 93 -5.36 -12.81 13.05
CA ILE A 93 -4.30 -12.36 12.13
C ILE A 93 -4.81 -12.35 10.68
N ASN A 94 -5.52 -13.40 10.26
CA ASN A 94 -6.06 -13.51 8.90
C ASN A 94 -7.03 -12.36 8.55
N GLU A 95 -7.93 -12.00 9.48
CA GLU A 95 -8.89 -10.91 9.31
C GLU A 95 -8.22 -9.53 9.40
N ALA A 96 -7.28 -9.36 10.33
CA ALA A 96 -6.57 -8.10 10.51
C ALA A 96 -5.57 -7.79 9.38
N LEU A 97 -5.05 -8.82 8.70
CA LEU A 97 -3.95 -8.70 7.71
C LEU A 97 -4.25 -7.67 6.62
N THR A 98 -5.47 -7.66 6.08
CA THR A 98 -5.86 -6.72 5.02
C THR A 98 -5.71 -5.27 5.49
N TRP A 99 -6.15 -4.96 6.70
CA TRP A 99 -6.05 -3.61 7.26
C TRP A 99 -4.62 -3.21 7.60
N ILE A 100 -3.79 -4.16 8.04
CA ILE A 100 -2.34 -3.94 8.24
C ILE A 100 -1.69 -3.54 6.91
N VAL A 101 -2.00 -4.26 5.84
CA VAL A 101 -1.44 -3.99 4.51
C VAL A 101 -1.95 -2.67 3.96
N VAL A 102 -3.25 -2.37 4.07
CA VAL A 102 -3.80 -1.07 3.69
C VAL A 102 -3.11 0.06 4.44
N SER A 103 -2.86 -0.11 5.75
CA SER A 103 -2.11 0.88 6.53
C SER A 103 -0.70 1.09 6.02
N ALA A 104 0.05 0.00 5.83
CA ALA A 104 1.44 0.06 5.37
C ALA A 104 1.56 0.70 3.98
N PHE A 105 0.65 0.34 3.06
CA PHE A 105 0.60 0.92 1.72
C PHE A 105 0.24 2.40 1.75
N SER A 106 -0.75 2.78 2.56
CA SER A 106 -1.15 4.18 2.69
C SER A 106 -0.02 5.03 3.26
N PHE A 107 0.69 4.52 4.27
CA PHE A 107 1.87 5.18 4.82
C PHE A 107 2.99 5.30 3.78
N ALA A 108 3.32 4.22 3.08
CA ALA A 108 4.38 4.22 2.08
C ALA A 108 4.05 5.13 0.88
N LEU A 109 2.79 5.15 0.44
CA LEU A 109 2.30 6.07 -0.59
C LEU A 109 2.31 7.52 -0.10
N SER A 110 2.05 7.78 1.18
CA SER A 110 2.12 9.12 1.75
C SER A 110 3.53 9.72 1.61
N LEU A 111 4.57 8.91 1.84
CA LEU A 111 5.96 9.29 1.57
C LEU A 111 6.25 9.34 0.06
N GLY A 112 5.65 8.44 -0.72
CA GLY A 112 5.78 8.39 -2.18
C GLY A 112 5.28 9.65 -2.87
N VAL A 113 4.14 10.21 -2.44
CA VAL A 113 3.57 11.46 -2.99
C VAL A 113 4.53 12.63 -2.81
N LEU A 114 5.21 12.72 -1.66
CA LEU A 114 6.21 13.77 -1.42
C LEU A 114 7.39 13.63 -2.40
N ARG A 115 7.89 12.40 -2.57
CA ARG A 115 8.98 12.11 -3.51
C ARG A 115 8.60 12.34 -4.97
N TRP A 116 7.34 12.09 -5.34
CA TRP A 116 6.82 12.40 -6.68
C TRP A 116 6.87 13.90 -6.91
N LYS A 117 6.34 14.70 -5.97
CA LYS A 117 6.36 16.15 -6.08
C LYS A 117 7.77 16.71 -6.23
N GLU A 118 8.75 16.11 -5.56
CA GLU A 118 10.17 16.49 -5.64
C GLU A 118 10.88 15.99 -6.91
N GLY A 119 10.19 15.24 -7.79
CA GLY A 119 10.78 14.66 -9.01
C GLY A 119 11.75 13.49 -8.75
N ASN A 120 11.80 12.97 -7.52
CA ASN A 120 12.72 11.90 -7.09
C ASN A 120 12.03 10.53 -6.96
N PHE A 121 10.84 10.37 -7.56
CA PHE A 121 10.11 9.12 -7.51
C PHE A 121 10.66 8.15 -8.56
N THR A 122 11.41 7.15 -8.09
CA THR A 122 12.03 6.15 -8.95
C THR A 122 11.08 4.99 -9.24
N GLY A 123 11.17 4.41 -10.44
CA GLY A 123 10.46 3.17 -10.78
C GLY A 123 10.71 2.03 -9.78
N ARG A 124 11.86 2.03 -9.11
CA ARG A 124 12.17 1.09 -8.01
C ARG A 124 11.19 1.18 -6.83
N SER A 125 10.67 2.36 -6.52
CA SER A 125 9.70 2.54 -5.42
C SER A 125 8.36 1.86 -5.74
N VAL A 126 7.93 1.92 -7.00
CA VAL A 126 6.74 1.20 -7.49
C VAL A 126 6.93 -0.31 -7.42
N LEU A 127 8.13 -0.80 -7.76
CA LEU A 127 8.47 -2.22 -7.64
C LEU A 127 8.48 -2.69 -6.18
N LEU A 128 8.91 -1.86 -5.23
CA LEU A 128 8.85 -2.22 -3.81
C LEU A 128 7.42 -2.31 -3.30
N LEU A 129 6.55 -1.35 -3.67
CA LEU A 129 5.13 -1.40 -3.28
C LEU A 129 4.42 -2.61 -3.87
N SER A 130 4.60 -2.87 -5.17
CA SER A 130 3.99 -4.04 -5.81
C SER A 130 4.51 -5.37 -5.25
N LEU A 131 5.79 -5.46 -4.89
CA LEU A 131 6.32 -6.63 -4.18
C LEU A 131 5.63 -6.83 -2.83
N GLY A 132 5.31 -5.77 -2.10
CA GLY A 132 4.51 -5.84 -0.88
C GLY A 132 3.13 -6.48 -1.10
N MET A 133 2.51 -6.25 -2.26
CA MET A 133 1.22 -6.83 -2.61
C MET A 133 1.36 -8.32 -2.93
N VAL A 134 2.45 -8.74 -3.59
CA VAL A 134 2.77 -10.17 -3.78
C VAL A 134 2.90 -10.85 -2.42
N VAL A 135 3.68 -10.27 -1.50
CA VAL A 135 3.86 -10.82 -0.15
C VAL A 135 2.53 -10.94 0.59
N TYR A 136 1.63 -9.96 0.46
CA TYR A 136 0.28 -10.03 1.04
C TYR A 136 -0.50 -11.24 0.55
N PHE A 137 -0.58 -11.48 -0.76
CA PHE A 137 -1.32 -12.62 -1.30
C PHE A 137 -0.72 -13.96 -0.84
N PHE A 138 0.60 -14.07 -0.82
CA PHE A 138 1.27 -15.26 -0.28
C PHE A 138 1.00 -15.47 1.21
N ALA A 139 1.06 -14.41 2.02
CA ALA A 139 0.77 -14.49 3.44
C ALA A 139 -0.69 -14.90 3.68
N LYS A 140 -1.63 -14.33 2.90
CA LYS A 140 -3.06 -14.67 2.99
C LYS A 140 -3.31 -16.13 2.62
N ALA A 141 -2.76 -16.61 1.50
CA ALA A 141 -2.88 -18.00 1.08
C ALA A 141 -2.26 -18.98 2.09
N ALA A 142 -1.07 -18.66 2.61
CA ALA A 142 -0.43 -19.49 3.64
C ALA A 142 -1.26 -19.56 4.93
N LEU A 143 -1.84 -18.45 5.37
CA LEU A 143 -2.74 -18.43 6.54
C LEU A 143 -3.99 -19.29 6.31
N VAL A 144 -4.57 -19.28 5.10
CA VAL A 144 -5.70 -20.15 4.77
C VAL A 144 -5.31 -21.62 4.90
N VAL A 145 -4.18 -22.04 4.32
CA VAL A 145 -3.71 -23.44 4.44
C VAL A 145 -3.47 -23.82 5.91
N ILE A 146 -2.81 -22.96 6.68
CA ILE A 146 -2.58 -23.20 8.12
C ILE A 146 -3.90 -23.35 8.86
N LEU A 147 -4.89 -22.50 8.58
CA LEU A 147 -6.21 -22.59 9.18
C LEU A 147 -6.89 -23.91 8.81
N ILE A 148 -6.87 -24.34 7.55
CA ILE A 148 -7.46 -25.62 7.13
C ILE A 148 -6.89 -26.79 7.94
N GLU A 149 -5.56 -26.90 7.99
CA GLU A 149 -4.85 -27.95 8.73
C GLU A 149 -5.15 -27.89 10.24
N MET A 150 -5.24 -26.68 10.80
CA MET A 150 -5.65 -26.47 12.18
C MET A 150 -7.12 -26.82 12.44
N GLY A 151 -7.95 -26.92 11.40
CA GLY A 151 -9.36 -27.31 11.49
C GLY A 151 -9.57 -28.81 11.58
N GLY A 152 -8.48 -29.61 11.64
CA GLY A 152 -8.53 -31.06 11.63
C GLY A 152 -8.85 -31.67 10.28
N SER A 153 -8.79 -30.88 9.20
CA SER A 153 -8.97 -31.31 7.82
C SER A 153 -7.62 -31.22 7.11
N ASP A 154 -7.31 -32.22 6.29
CA ASP A 154 -6.10 -32.17 5.45
C ASP A 154 -6.34 -31.24 4.26
N PHE A 155 -5.36 -30.38 3.94
CA PHE A 155 -5.43 -29.56 2.74
C PHE A 155 -5.48 -30.45 1.48
N ASN A 156 -6.60 -30.41 0.76
CA ASN A 156 -6.80 -31.23 -0.42
C ASN A 156 -5.89 -30.74 -1.57
N LEU A 157 -5.07 -31.63 -2.11
CA LEU A 157 -4.14 -31.35 -3.22
C LEU A 157 -4.80 -31.48 -4.60
N ASP A 158 -6.13 -31.45 -4.67
CA ASP A 158 -6.83 -31.39 -5.94
C ASP A 158 -6.66 -30.02 -6.63
N TYR A 159 -6.93 -30.01 -7.94
CA TYR A 159 -6.75 -28.81 -8.74
C TYR A 159 -7.60 -27.64 -8.22
N GLN A 160 -8.84 -27.90 -7.80
CA GLN A 160 -9.77 -26.86 -7.40
C GLN A 160 -9.27 -26.14 -6.15
N SER A 161 -8.99 -26.88 -5.07
CA SER A 161 -8.54 -26.33 -3.78
C SER A 161 -7.20 -25.59 -3.91
N VAL A 162 -6.26 -26.17 -4.67
CA VAL A 162 -4.97 -25.52 -4.95
C VAL A 162 -5.17 -24.23 -5.75
N SER A 163 -6.01 -24.25 -6.78
CA SER A 163 -6.25 -23.08 -7.63
C SER A 163 -6.97 -21.95 -6.89
N ASP A 164 -7.94 -22.27 -6.02
CA ASP A 164 -8.69 -21.27 -5.25
C ASP A 164 -7.78 -20.59 -4.19
N THR A 165 -6.86 -21.35 -3.59
CA THR A 165 -5.95 -20.84 -2.56
C THR A 165 -4.75 -20.09 -3.15
N TRP A 166 -4.13 -20.65 -4.19
CA TRP A 166 -2.85 -20.17 -4.73
C TRP A 166 -2.98 -19.37 -6.03
N GLY A 167 -4.16 -19.31 -6.64
CA GLY A 167 -4.40 -18.60 -7.89
C GLY A 167 -4.06 -17.11 -7.80
N MET A 168 -4.50 -16.43 -6.74
CA MET A 168 -4.18 -15.01 -6.51
C MET A 168 -2.68 -14.76 -6.27
N PRO A 169 -1.98 -15.52 -5.42
CA PRO A 169 -0.52 -15.46 -5.32
C PRO A 169 0.23 -15.60 -6.67
N VAL A 170 -0.16 -16.59 -7.48
CA VAL A 170 0.47 -16.84 -8.79
C VAL A 170 0.19 -15.66 -9.73
N PHE A 171 -1.06 -15.21 -9.80
CA PHE A 171 -1.43 -14.03 -10.58
C PHE A 171 -0.63 -12.79 -10.15
N ALA A 172 -0.44 -12.58 -8.84
CA ALA A 172 0.32 -11.47 -8.31
C ALA A 172 1.79 -11.49 -8.75
N ILE A 173 2.43 -12.66 -8.82
CA ILE A 173 3.79 -12.80 -9.38
C ILE A 173 3.82 -12.41 -10.85
N ILE A 174 2.86 -12.88 -11.64
CA ILE A 174 2.78 -12.57 -13.06
C ILE A 174 2.60 -11.06 -13.25
N ALA A 175 1.67 -10.46 -12.52
CA ALA A 175 1.44 -9.01 -12.54
C ALA A 175 2.68 -8.22 -12.12
N TYR A 176 3.38 -8.66 -11.07
CA TYR A 176 4.64 -8.06 -10.63
C TYR A 176 5.72 -8.13 -11.71
N TYR A 177 5.86 -9.26 -12.39
CA TYR A 177 6.82 -9.43 -13.48
C TYR A 177 6.52 -8.50 -14.66
N LEU A 178 5.25 -8.40 -15.05
CA LEU A 178 4.82 -7.48 -16.11
C LEU A 178 5.08 -6.02 -15.73
N LEU A 179 4.76 -5.63 -14.49
CA LEU A 179 5.03 -4.30 -13.98
C LEU A 179 6.54 -4.00 -13.96
N ARG A 180 7.36 -4.96 -13.52
CA ARG A 180 8.82 -4.85 -13.56
C ARG A 180 9.32 -4.61 -14.98
N THR A 181 8.82 -5.38 -15.94
CA THR A 181 9.19 -5.24 -17.35
C THR A 181 8.80 -3.86 -17.88
N ALA A 182 7.59 -3.40 -17.58
CA ALA A 182 7.13 -2.06 -17.99
C ALA A 182 7.99 -0.95 -17.38
N VAL A 183 8.28 -1.01 -16.08
CA VAL A 183 9.13 -0.03 -15.39
C VAL A 183 10.54 0.00 -15.99
N GLN A 184 11.13 -1.16 -16.25
CA GLN A 184 12.46 -1.27 -16.84
C GLN A 184 12.49 -0.65 -18.25
N SER A 185 11.48 -0.93 -19.08
CA SER A 185 11.41 -0.40 -20.45
C SER A 185 11.37 1.13 -20.50
N VAL A 186 10.67 1.78 -19.56
CA VAL A 186 10.61 3.25 -19.48
C VAL A 186 11.96 3.81 -19.02
N THR A 187 12.58 3.18 -18.02
CA THR A 187 13.87 3.65 -17.50
C THR A 187 15.04 3.44 -18.46
N GLU A 188 14.97 2.43 -19.34
CA GLU A 188 15.99 2.18 -20.36
C GLU A 188 15.93 3.23 -21.49
N ASP A 189 14.73 3.71 -21.84
CA ASP A 189 14.54 4.74 -22.88
C ASP A 189 15.06 6.13 -22.45
N GLU A 190 14.93 6.46 -21.16
CA GLU A 190 15.57 7.65 -20.56
C GLU A 190 17.11 7.62 -20.61
N GLY A 191 17.71 6.42 -20.72
CA GLY A 191 19.16 6.25 -20.86
C GLY A 191 19.73 6.62 -22.24
N ILE A 192 18.90 6.64 -23.29
CA ILE A 192 19.36 6.84 -24.68
C ILE A 192 19.46 8.34 -25.04
N THR A 193 18.86 9.24 -24.27
CA THR A 193 18.87 10.69 -24.56
C THR A 193 19.97 11.48 -23.83
N GLY A 194 20.77 10.82 -22.98
CA GLY A 194 21.83 11.46 -22.19
C GLY A 194 23.26 10.95 -22.42
N GLU A 195 23.47 9.89 -23.19
CA GLU A 195 24.79 9.27 -23.38
C GLU A 195 25.47 9.74 -24.68
N ASN A 196 25.66 11.06 -24.82
CA ASN A 196 26.80 11.58 -25.56
C ASN A 196 28.07 11.23 -24.75
N ARG A 197 28.48 9.95 -24.87
CA ARG A 197 29.68 9.41 -24.24
C ARG A 197 30.92 9.82 -25.05
N PHE A 198 31.20 11.12 -25.06
CA PHE A 198 32.57 11.59 -25.30
C PHE A 198 33.33 11.47 -23.99
N TRP A 199 33.86 10.27 -23.72
CA TRP A 199 35.02 10.08 -22.84
C TRP A 199 35.91 9.02 -23.50
N GLY A 200 37.07 9.48 -23.97
CA GLY A 200 37.91 8.85 -24.99
C GLY A 200 38.43 7.45 -24.68
N VAL A 201 38.45 6.60 -25.69
CA VAL A 201 39.45 6.62 -26.78
C VAL A 201 38.70 6.51 -28.11
#